data_AF-A0A2J0UEJ2-F1
#
_entry.id   AF-A0A2J0UEJ2-F1
#
_cell.length_a   1.000
_cell.length_b   1.000
_cell.length_c   1.000
_cell.angle_alpha   90.00
_cell.angle_beta   90.00
_cell.angle_gamma   90.00
#
_symmetry.space_group_name_H-M   'P 1'
#
loop_
_entity.id
_entity.type
_entity.pdbx_description
1 polymer ?
#
loop_
_entity_poly.entity_id
_entity_poly.type
_entity_poly.pdbx_seq_one_letter_code
_entity_poly.pdbx_strand_id
1 'polypeptide(L)'
;MTPQAPLPSPMLPGTADVAVLADYGAPLLEALAQRETTLPAGAGEGLVAALARIALALQAGNPAQIRQQEGWWGRLLGRDVAREAEARALQSQLGVLALQAREQAQHLQQHLQRRTMAIIEHSEAAAALEGWAELAASRLTPLDVAGQAALSQRLDHLRRLAALRRLEASQWQLLQDQDNILLQRFARIHDVLLPAWRQAALVDQAAAGAALAGKAATLHAQIDDEVAAAQARLP
;
A
#
# COMPACT_ATOMS: atom_id res chain seq x y z
N MET A 1 11.79 -15.94 12.93
CA MET A 1 12.37 -14.58 12.92
C MET A 1 13.48 -14.57 13.95
N THR A 2 14.74 -14.50 13.52
CA THR A 2 15.86 -14.28 14.45
C THR A 2 15.77 -12.85 14.98
N PRO A 3 15.93 -12.63 16.30
CA PRO A 3 15.93 -11.27 16.86
C PRO A 3 17.08 -10.49 16.22
N GLN A 4 16.75 -9.40 15.55
CA GLN A 4 17.74 -8.48 15.00
C GLN A 4 18.51 -7.87 16.18
N ALA A 5 19.83 -7.82 16.10
CA ALA A 5 20.64 -7.24 17.17
C ALA A 5 20.22 -5.77 17.42
N PRO A 6 20.35 -5.23 18.65
CA PRO A 6 20.10 -3.81 18.89
C PRO A 6 21.10 -2.94 18.12
N LEU A 7 20.71 -1.72 17.74
CA LEU A 7 21.64 -0.74 17.17
C LEU A 7 22.66 -0.30 18.24
N PRO A 8 23.91 -0.01 17.86
CA PRO A 8 24.92 0.41 18.82
C PRO A 8 24.57 1.80 19.40
N SER A 9 24.74 1.93 20.71
CA SER A 9 24.54 3.21 21.42
C SER A 9 25.60 4.24 21.00
N PRO A 10 25.24 5.55 20.98
CA PRO A 10 26.20 6.63 20.76
C PRO A 10 27.37 6.57 21.73
N MET A 11 28.60 6.66 21.21
CA MET A 11 29.83 6.68 22.02
C MET A 11 30.79 7.74 21.49
N LEU A 12 31.31 8.60 22.36
CA LEU A 12 32.38 9.54 21.99
C LEU A 12 33.75 8.84 21.98
N PRO A 13 34.60 9.05 20.96
CA PRO A 13 35.96 8.51 20.96
C PRO A 13 36.76 9.11 22.11
N GLY A 14 37.68 8.40 22.76
CA GLY A 14 38.48 8.96 23.88
C GLY A 14 39.59 9.92 23.46
N THR A 15 39.77 10.16 22.16
CA THR A 15 40.97 10.79 21.59
C THR A 15 40.65 12.10 20.87
N ALA A 16 41.68 12.90 20.57
CA ALA A 16 41.62 14.05 19.67
C ALA A 16 42.22 13.73 18.28
N ASP A 17 42.48 12.45 18.01
CA ASP A 17 43.04 12.00 16.73
C ASP A 17 42.05 12.27 15.60
N VAL A 18 42.47 13.08 14.63
CA VAL A 18 41.69 13.50 13.47
C VAL A 18 41.16 12.29 12.68
N ALA A 19 41.95 11.22 12.54
CA ALA A 19 41.52 10.02 11.82
C ALA A 19 40.38 9.30 12.53
N VAL A 20 40.47 9.20 13.87
CA VAL A 20 39.41 8.59 14.70
C VAL A 20 38.14 9.44 14.69
N LEU A 21 38.28 10.77 14.69
CA LEU A 21 37.15 11.69 14.61
C LEU A 21 36.46 11.64 13.23
N ALA A 22 37.23 11.49 12.15
CA ALA A 22 36.70 11.34 10.80
C ALA A 22 35.91 10.04 10.62
N ASP A 23 36.30 8.96 11.31
CA ASP A 23 35.64 7.65 11.26
C ASP A 23 34.48 7.50 12.28
N TYR A 24 34.17 8.57 13.03
CA TYR A 24 33.14 8.56 14.08
C TYR A 24 31.80 7.97 13.58
N GLY A 25 31.21 7.03 14.31
CA GLY A 25 29.95 6.39 13.90
C GLY A 25 30.10 5.26 12.88
N ALA A 26 31.32 4.85 12.51
CA ALA A 26 31.54 3.66 11.69
C ALA A 26 30.83 2.39 12.22
N PRO A 27 30.82 2.07 13.54
CA PRO A 27 30.10 0.91 14.04
C PRO A 27 28.59 0.98 13.79
N LEU A 28 28.00 2.18 13.87
CA LEU A 28 26.59 2.39 13.54
C LEU A 28 26.36 2.19 12.04
N LEU A 29 27.19 2.79 11.18
CA LEU A 29 27.01 2.66 9.74
C LEU A 29 27.16 1.21 9.26
N GLU A 30 28.10 0.47 9.83
CA GLU A 30 28.26 -0.96 9.54
C GLU A 30 27.02 -1.76 10.00
N ALA A 31 26.54 -1.50 11.22
CA ALA A 31 25.33 -2.13 11.73
C ALA A 31 24.08 -1.79 10.90
N LEU A 32 24.02 -0.60 10.29
CA LEU A 32 22.93 -0.20 9.39
C LEU A 32 23.05 -0.84 8.01
N ALA A 33 24.26 -0.95 7.46
CA ALA A 33 24.49 -1.59 6.16
C ALA A 33 24.10 -3.09 6.19
N GLN A 34 24.34 -3.77 7.31
CA GLN A 34 23.93 -5.17 7.50
C GLN A 34 22.40 -5.38 7.58
N ARG A 35 21.63 -4.30 7.76
CA ARG A 35 20.17 -4.35 7.93
C ARG A 35 19.40 -3.86 6.72
N GLU A 36 20.08 -3.56 5.62
CA GLU A 36 19.43 -2.95 4.47
C GLU A 36 18.32 -3.85 3.91
N THR A 37 17.08 -3.38 4.03
CA THR A 37 15.89 -4.10 3.61
C THR A 37 15.44 -3.61 2.23
N THR A 38 15.52 -4.50 1.24
CA THR A 38 14.92 -4.24 -0.07
C THR A 38 13.42 -4.51 0.00
N LEU A 39 12.61 -3.47 -0.16
CA LEU A 39 11.16 -3.59 -0.20
C LEU A 39 10.69 -4.06 -1.59
N PRO A 40 9.75 -5.02 -1.67
CA PRO A 40 9.17 -5.41 -2.96
C PRO A 40 8.27 -4.29 -3.52
N ALA A 41 8.14 -4.26 -4.85
CA ALA A 41 7.25 -3.34 -5.56
C ALA A 41 5.77 -3.47 -5.14
N GLY A 42 4.95 -2.48 -5.51
CA GLY A 42 3.55 -2.37 -5.08
C GLY A 42 2.71 -3.62 -5.33
N ALA A 43 1.85 -3.98 -4.36
CA ALA A 43 1.05 -5.22 -4.38
C ALA A 43 -0.45 -4.99 -4.66
N GLY A 44 -0.87 -3.75 -4.92
CA GLY A 44 -2.29 -3.38 -5.07
C GLY A 44 -2.95 -3.80 -6.39
N GLU A 45 -2.17 -4.01 -7.45
CA GLU A 45 -2.68 -4.33 -8.80
C GLU A 45 -3.55 -5.59 -8.83
N GLY A 46 -3.13 -6.64 -8.13
CA GLY A 46 -3.87 -7.90 -8.07
C GLY A 46 -5.27 -7.73 -7.46
N LEU A 47 -5.39 -6.90 -6.42
CA LEU A 47 -6.67 -6.60 -5.78
C LEU A 47 -7.56 -5.74 -6.68
N VAL A 48 -7.01 -4.71 -7.34
CA VAL A 48 -7.77 -3.89 -8.29
C VAL A 48 -8.30 -4.73 -9.46
N ALA A 49 -7.48 -5.63 -10.01
CA ALA A 49 -7.89 -6.55 -11.07
C ALA A 49 -9.01 -7.51 -10.62
N ALA A 50 -8.93 -8.02 -9.39
CA ALA A 50 -9.98 -8.88 -8.81
C ALA A 50 -11.30 -8.11 -8.60
N LEU A 51 -11.24 -6.87 -8.11
CA LEU A 51 -12.40 -5.99 -7.96
C LEU A 51 -13.06 -5.67 -9.30
N ALA A 52 -12.27 -5.39 -10.35
CA ALA A 52 -12.79 -5.16 -11.69
C ALA A 52 -13.54 -6.37 -12.26
N ARG A 53 -13.06 -7.60 -11.99
CA ARG A 53 -13.77 -8.83 -12.39
C ARG A 53 -15.08 -9.02 -11.64
N ILE A 54 -15.15 -8.64 -10.36
CA ILE A 54 -16.40 -8.65 -9.59
C ILE A 54 -17.41 -7.67 -10.20
N ALA A 55 -17.01 -6.43 -10.48
CA ALA A 55 -17.88 -5.44 -11.12
C ALA A 55 -18.43 -5.96 -12.46
N LEU A 56 -17.56 -6.51 -13.32
CA LEU A 56 -17.96 -7.10 -14.60
C LEU A 56 -18.95 -8.27 -14.42
N ALA A 57 -18.72 -9.15 -13.45
CA ALA A 57 -19.64 -10.26 -13.14
C ALA A 57 -21.02 -9.78 -12.66
N LEU A 58 -21.09 -8.64 -11.97
CA LEU A 58 -22.34 -8.06 -11.50
C LEU A 58 -23.16 -7.45 -12.65
N GLN A 59 -22.53 -7.01 -13.75
CA GLN A 59 -23.22 -6.39 -14.88
C GLN A 59 -24.17 -7.38 -15.58
N ALA A 60 -23.84 -8.67 -15.54
CA ALA A 60 -24.68 -9.75 -16.07
C ALA A 60 -26.07 -9.85 -15.42
N GLY A 61 -26.14 -9.51 -14.14
CA GLY A 61 -27.36 -9.61 -13.35
C GLY A 61 -28.35 -8.47 -13.60
N ASN A 62 -27.98 -7.46 -14.40
CA ASN A 62 -28.82 -6.30 -14.69
C ASN A 62 -28.81 -5.94 -16.20
N PRO A 63 -29.42 -6.77 -17.06
CA PRO A 63 -29.43 -6.59 -18.52
C PRO A 63 -30.17 -5.31 -18.98
N ALA A 64 -30.96 -4.67 -18.11
CA ALA A 64 -31.56 -3.37 -18.41
C ALA A 64 -30.52 -2.23 -18.47
N GLN A 65 -29.44 -2.32 -17.69
CA GLN A 65 -28.39 -1.30 -17.60
C GLN A 65 -27.39 -1.41 -18.76
N ILE A 66 -27.03 -2.63 -19.17
CA ILE A 66 -26.26 -2.92 -20.40
C ILE A 66 -26.93 -2.27 -21.63
N ARG A 67 -28.26 -2.38 -21.71
CA ARG A 67 -29.06 -1.82 -22.81
C ARG A 67 -29.11 -0.29 -22.84
N GLN A 68 -28.85 0.40 -21.73
CA GLN A 68 -28.87 1.87 -21.65
C GLN A 68 -27.50 2.51 -21.93
N GLN A 69 -26.39 1.80 -21.68
CA GLN A 69 -25.05 2.37 -21.81
C GLN A 69 -24.44 2.20 -23.22
N GLU A 70 -24.92 1.27 -24.05
CA GLU A 70 -24.41 1.07 -25.41
C GLU A 70 -25.42 1.51 -26.49
N GLY A 71 -25.01 2.53 -27.26
CA GLY A 71 -25.75 3.03 -28.41
C GLY A 71 -25.93 1.98 -29.50
N TRP A 72 -26.97 2.17 -30.31
CA TRP A 72 -27.45 1.38 -31.45
C TRP A 72 -26.42 0.56 -32.26
N TRP A 73 -25.16 1.00 -32.33
CA TRP A 73 -24.06 0.34 -33.06
C TRP A 73 -23.49 -0.93 -32.40
N GLY A 74 -23.57 -1.10 -31.07
CA GLY A 74 -23.14 -2.34 -30.40
C GLY A 74 -24.03 -3.55 -30.73
N ARG A 75 -25.34 -3.27 -30.87
CA ARG A 75 -26.39 -4.26 -31.14
C ARG A 75 -26.30 -4.89 -32.52
N LEU A 76 -25.65 -4.23 -33.49
CA LEU A 76 -25.53 -4.73 -34.87
C LEU A 76 -24.33 -5.69 -35.06
N LEU A 77 -23.36 -5.69 -34.14
CA LEU A 77 -22.08 -6.41 -34.30
C LEU A 77 -21.94 -7.68 -33.43
N GLY A 78 -22.99 -8.11 -32.72
CA GLY A 78 -22.95 -9.33 -31.91
C GLY A 78 -22.02 -9.28 -30.68
N ARG A 79 -21.36 -8.14 -30.43
CA ARG A 79 -20.53 -7.88 -29.24
C ARG A 79 -21.33 -7.92 -27.94
N ASP A 80 -22.60 -7.52 -27.99
CA ASP A 80 -23.54 -7.59 -26.86
C ASP A 80 -23.73 -9.03 -26.35
N VAL A 81 -23.91 -9.99 -27.26
CA VAL A 81 -24.20 -11.39 -26.89
C VAL A 81 -22.97 -12.05 -26.28
N ALA A 82 -21.78 -11.77 -26.79
CA ALA A 82 -20.53 -12.29 -26.24
C ALA A 82 -20.26 -11.75 -24.84
N ARG A 83 -20.45 -10.44 -24.62
CA ARG A 83 -20.33 -9.84 -23.28
C ARG A 83 -21.41 -10.32 -22.33
N GLU A 84 -22.65 -10.49 -22.78
CA GLU A 84 -23.73 -11.00 -21.95
C GLU A 84 -23.51 -12.47 -21.56
N ALA A 85 -22.98 -13.31 -22.46
CA ALA A 85 -22.62 -14.69 -22.17
C ALA A 85 -21.43 -14.79 -21.20
N GLU A 86 -20.40 -13.98 -21.42
CA GLU A 86 -19.23 -13.87 -20.54
C GLU A 86 -19.62 -13.39 -19.14
N ALA A 87 -20.46 -12.35 -19.07
CA ALA A 87 -20.97 -11.83 -17.82
C ALA A 87 -21.83 -12.87 -17.08
N ARG A 88 -22.72 -13.61 -17.77
CA ARG A 88 -23.52 -14.69 -17.16
C ARG A 88 -22.65 -15.85 -16.66
N ALA A 89 -21.61 -16.21 -17.39
CA ALA A 89 -20.63 -17.20 -16.93
C ALA A 89 -19.92 -16.71 -15.66
N LEU A 90 -19.50 -15.44 -15.62
CA LEU A 90 -18.86 -14.85 -14.45
C LEU A 90 -19.82 -14.67 -13.26
N GLN A 91 -21.10 -14.43 -13.50
CA GLN A 91 -22.13 -14.37 -12.46
C GLN A 91 -22.25 -15.71 -11.71
N SER A 92 -22.19 -16.83 -12.44
CA SER A 92 -22.15 -18.16 -11.81
C SER A 92 -20.89 -18.40 -10.96
N GLN A 93 -19.83 -17.61 -11.21
CA GLN A 93 -18.53 -17.69 -10.54
C GLN A 93 -18.32 -16.57 -9.51
N LEU A 94 -19.32 -15.75 -9.19
CA LEU A 94 -19.20 -14.64 -8.23
C LEU A 94 -18.64 -15.06 -6.86
N GLY A 95 -18.95 -16.27 -6.40
CA GLY A 95 -18.38 -16.82 -5.17
C GLY A 95 -16.87 -17.07 -5.27
N VAL A 96 -16.39 -17.56 -6.42
CA VAL A 96 -14.97 -17.78 -6.70
C VAL A 96 -14.24 -16.45 -6.85
N LEU A 97 -14.82 -15.49 -7.57
CA LEU A 97 -14.26 -14.15 -7.74
C LEU A 97 -14.12 -13.41 -6.39
N ALA A 98 -15.11 -13.54 -5.50
CA ALA A 98 -15.05 -12.99 -4.15
C ALA A 98 -13.92 -13.62 -3.32
N LEU A 99 -13.72 -14.94 -3.44
CA LEU A 99 -12.61 -15.64 -2.78
C LEU A 99 -11.24 -15.19 -3.31
N GLN A 100 -11.10 -15.05 -4.63
CA GLN A 100 -9.88 -14.52 -5.25
C GLN A 100 -9.57 -13.09 -4.79
N ALA A 101 -10.58 -12.21 -4.73
CA ALA A 101 -10.40 -10.85 -4.24
C ALA A 101 -9.96 -10.84 -2.76
N ARG A 102 -10.48 -11.76 -1.93
CA ARG A 102 -10.03 -11.93 -0.54
C ARG A 102 -8.58 -12.39 -0.43
N GLU A 103 -8.16 -13.34 -1.27
CA GLU A 103 -6.76 -13.79 -1.33
C GLU A 103 -5.83 -12.62 -1.68
N GLN A 104 -6.19 -11.81 -2.69
CA GLN A 104 -5.43 -10.63 -3.07
C GLN A 104 -5.39 -9.58 -1.95
N ALA A 105 -6.49 -9.38 -1.23
CA ALA A 105 -6.52 -8.50 -0.06
C ALA A 105 -5.62 -9.01 1.08
N GLN A 106 -5.56 -10.32 1.31
CA GLN A 106 -4.64 -10.92 2.28
C GLN A 106 -3.17 -10.75 1.88
N HIS A 107 -2.86 -10.92 0.58
CA HIS A 107 -1.51 -10.66 0.05
C HIS A 107 -1.11 -9.21 0.27
N LEU A 108 -2.01 -8.25 -0.03
CA LEU A 108 -1.77 -6.83 0.22
C LEU A 108 -1.57 -6.54 1.72
N GLN A 109 -2.37 -7.14 2.61
CA GLN A 109 -2.20 -6.99 4.06
C GLN A 109 -0.84 -7.50 4.56
N GLN A 110 -0.39 -8.66 4.08
CA GLN A 110 0.95 -9.17 4.41
C GLN A 110 2.05 -8.23 3.91
N HIS A 111 1.86 -7.64 2.73
CA HIS A 111 2.77 -6.64 2.17
C HIS A 111 2.84 -5.38 3.04
N LEU A 112 1.70 -4.90 3.53
CA LEU A 112 1.63 -3.76 4.44
C LEU A 112 2.31 -4.03 5.78
N GLN A 113 2.20 -5.25 6.32
CA GLN A 113 2.91 -5.65 7.54
C GLN A 113 4.43 -5.57 7.35
N ARG A 114 4.95 -6.09 6.23
CA ARG A 114 6.39 -5.97 5.91
C ARG A 114 6.81 -4.52 5.75
N ARG A 115 6.00 -3.70 5.07
CA ARG A 115 6.26 -2.26 4.91
C ARG A 115 6.25 -1.52 6.24
N THR A 116 5.34 -1.86 7.14
CA THR A 116 5.28 -1.26 8.49
C THR A 116 6.58 -1.54 9.26
N MET A 117 7.10 -2.77 9.20
CA MET A 117 8.38 -3.09 9.84
C MET A 117 9.53 -2.27 9.25
N ALA A 118 9.61 -2.17 7.92
CA ALA A 118 10.64 -1.38 7.27
C ALA A 118 10.53 0.13 7.58
N ILE A 119 9.32 0.69 7.70
CA ILE A 119 9.10 2.09 8.13
C ILE A 119 9.66 2.30 9.55
N ILE A 120 9.39 1.36 10.47
CA ILE A 120 9.90 1.41 11.83
C ILE A 120 11.43 1.33 11.82
N GLU A 121 12.01 0.37 11.10
CA GLU A 121 13.46 0.19 10.97
C GLU A 121 14.16 1.46 10.44
N HIS A 122 13.62 2.09 9.40
CA HIS A 122 14.17 3.34 8.85
C HIS A 122 14.02 4.52 9.82
N SER A 123 12.92 4.57 10.57
CA SER A 123 12.69 5.61 11.59
C SER A 123 13.64 5.45 12.78
N GLU A 124 13.87 4.22 13.23
CA GLU A 124 14.86 3.88 14.27
C GLU A 124 16.28 4.18 13.82
N ALA A 125 16.64 3.85 12.57
CA ALA A 125 17.93 4.18 11.97
C ALA A 125 18.16 5.70 11.95
N ALA A 126 17.15 6.49 11.55
CA ALA A 126 17.22 7.94 11.57
C ALA A 126 17.43 8.50 12.99
N ALA A 127 16.68 7.98 13.97
CA ALA A 127 16.82 8.38 15.36
C ALA A 127 18.21 8.04 15.94
N ALA A 128 18.75 6.86 15.60
CA ALA A 128 20.11 6.47 16.00
C ALA A 128 21.17 7.39 15.38
N LEU A 129 21.11 7.65 14.07
CA LEU A 129 22.03 8.57 13.39
C LEU A 129 22.03 9.96 14.03
N GLU A 130 20.87 10.46 14.43
CA GLU A 130 20.76 11.73 15.15
C GLU A 130 21.29 11.68 16.57
N GLY A 131 21.02 10.63 17.33
CA GLY A 131 21.59 10.46 18.66
C GLY A 131 23.12 10.47 18.64
N TRP A 132 23.73 9.84 17.62
CA TRP A 132 25.17 9.91 17.39
C TRP A 132 25.61 11.32 16.99
N ALA A 133 24.90 12.00 16.10
CA ALA A 133 25.24 13.36 15.70
C ALA A 133 25.12 14.38 16.85
N GLU A 134 24.10 14.26 17.69
CA GLU A 134 23.88 15.13 18.84
C GLU A 134 24.96 14.93 19.91
N LEU A 135 25.31 13.66 20.20
CA LEU A 135 26.39 13.36 21.12
C LEU A 135 27.73 13.94 20.62
N ALA A 136 28.09 13.74 19.35
CA ALA A 136 29.34 14.28 18.80
C ALA A 136 29.35 15.82 18.75
N ALA A 137 28.21 16.49 18.57
CA ALA A 137 28.14 17.95 18.63
C ALA A 137 28.60 18.51 19.98
N SER A 138 28.31 17.80 21.09
CA SER A 138 28.78 18.19 22.43
C SER A 138 30.31 18.19 22.60
N ARG A 139 31.03 17.52 21.69
CA ARG A 139 32.49 17.38 21.71
C ARG A 139 33.23 18.37 20.79
N LEU A 140 32.53 19.18 20.00
CA LEU A 140 33.19 20.09 19.05
C LEU A 140 34.06 21.14 19.76
N THR A 141 33.53 21.83 20.76
CA THR A 141 34.19 22.95 21.46
C THR A 141 35.58 22.63 22.05
N PRO A 142 35.81 21.47 22.72
CA PRO A 142 37.12 21.16 23.31
C PRO A 142 38.20 20.72 22.30
N LEU A 143 37.87 20.53 21.01
CA LEU A 143 38.83 20.06 20.01
C LEU A 143 39.65 21.23 19.42
N ASP A 144 40.81 20.91 18.85
CA ASP A 144 41.59 21.82 18.03
C ASP A 144 40.94 22.03 16.65
N VAL A 145 41.48 22.95 15.85
CA VAL A 145 40.87 23.33 14.55
C VAL A 145 40.75 22.13 13.60
N ALA A 146 41.76 21.25 13.56
CA ALA A 146 41.74 20.07 12.70
C ALA A 146 40.71 19.04 13.17
N GLY A 147 40.64 18.75 14.46
CA GLY A 147 39.64 17.86 15.04
C GLY A 147 38.21 18.39 14.90
N GLN A 148 38.01 19.70 15.07
CA GLN A 148 36.72 20.36 14.83
C GLN A 148 36.27 20.20 13.37
N ALA A 149 37.16 20.42 12.41
CA ALA A 149 36.85 20.27 10.99
C ALA A 149 36.47 18.83 10.63
N ALA A 150 37.25 17.84 11.07
CA ALA A 150 36.94 16.43 10.80
C ALA A 150 35.62 15.97 11.44
N LEU A 151 35.39 16.32 12.72
CA LEU A 151 34.17 15.91 13.40
C LEU A 151 32.93 16.63 12.83
N SER A 152 33.02 17.91 12.47
CA SER A 152 31.91 18.67 11.87
C SER A 152 31.50 18.10 10.50
N GLN A 153 32.45 17.78 9.63
CA GLN A 153 32.16 17.11 8.36
C GLN A 153 31.43 15.78 8.59
N ARG A 154 31.87 15.02 9.60
CA ARG A 154 31.26 13.73 9.91
C ARG A 154 29.85 13.88 10.49
N LEU A 155 29.62 14.86 11.35
CA LEU A 155 28.30 15.23 11.87
C LEU A 155 27.33 15.56 10.75
N ASP A 156 27.75 16.38 9.79
CA ASP A 156 26.93 16.74 8.64
C ASP A 156 26.56 15.52 7.80
N HIS A 157 27.50 14.59 7.62
CA HIS A 157 27.23 13.33 6.93
C HIS A 157 26.18 12.49 7.66
N LEU A 158 26.31 12.28 8.98
CA LEU A 158 25.33 11.52 9.76
C LEU A 158 23.93 12.15 9.72
N ARG A 159 23.85 13.49 9.82
CA ARG A 159 22.58 14.23 9.73
C ARG A 159 21.93 14.10 8.36
N ARG A 160 22.71 14.14 7.27
CA ARG A 160 22.20 13.92 5.91
C ARG A 160 21.64 12.50 5.75
N LEU A 161 22.33 11.50 6.28
CA LEU A 161 21.82 10.13 6.28
C LEU A 161 20.54 9.99 7.10
N ALA A 162 20.44 10.63 8.28
CA ALA A 162 19.23 10.62 9.09
C ALA A 162 18.03 11.23 8.32
N ALA A 163 18.25 12.37 7.67
CA ALA A 163 17.24 13.02 6.84
C ALA A 163 16.78 12.14 5.68
N LEU A 164 17.72 11.45 5.00
CA LEU A 164 17.40 10.50 3.94
C LEU A 164 16.53 9.35 4.46
N ARG A 165 16.90 8.72 5.58
CA ARG A 165 16.13 7.61 6.17
C ARG A 165 14.70 8.02 6.55
N ARG A 166 14.50 9.25 7.06
CA ARG A 166 13.14 9.78 7.31
C ARG A 166 12.35 10.02 6.04
N LEU A 167 13.00 10.53 5.00
CA LEU A 167 12.35 10.75 3.73
C LEU A 167 11.87 9.41 3.14
N GLU A 168 12.70 8.37 3.18
CA GLU A 168 12.33 7.01 2.77
C GLU A 168 11.15 6.47 3.58
N ALA A 169 11.21 6.56 4.92
CA ALA A 169 10.12 6.14 5.79
C ALA A 169 8.80 6.87 5.49
N SER A 170 8.84 8.19 5.25
CA SER A 170 7.65 8.98 4.94
C SER A 170 7.08 8.68 3.56
N GLN A 171 7.92 8.43 2.55
CA GLN A 171 7.46 7.96 1.23
C GLN A 171 6.75 6.62 1.33
N TRP A 172 7.28 5.69 2.13
CA TRP A 172 6.65 4.39 2.34
C TRP A 172 5.35 4.50 3.14
N GLN A 173 5.28 5.41 4.09
CA GLN A 173 4.06 5.68 4.83
C GLN A 173 2.95 6.21 3.91
N LEU A 174 3.28 7.10 2.97
CA LEU A 174 2.33 7.57 1.96
C LEU A 174 1.82 6.42 1.07
N LEU A 175 2.69 5.50 0.66
CA LEU A 175 2.28 4.30 -0.10
C LEU A 175 1.40 3.37 0.75
N GLN A 176 1.72 3.22 2.04
CA GLN A 176 0.94 2.43 2.98
C GLN A 176 -0.48 3.00 3.17
N ASP A 177 -0.60 4.32 3.33
CA ASP A 177 -1.89 4.98 3.46
C ASP A 177 -2.74 4.78 2.20
N GLN A 178 -2.14 4.82 1.01
CA GLN A 178 -2.83 4.52 -0.24
C GLN A 178 -3.37 3.08 -0.30
N ASP A 179 -2.53 2.10 0.04
CA ASP A 179 -2.90 0.69 0.08
C ASP A 179 -3.99 0.40 1.14
N ASN A 180 -3.95 1.09 2.27
CA ASN A 180 -4.98 1.02 3.30
C ASN A 180 -6.34 1.49 2.79
N ILE A 181 -6.40 2.58 2.02
CA ILE A 181 -7.67 3.02 1.45
C ILE A 181 -8.18 1.99 0.42
N LEU A 182 -7.30 1.34 -0.34
CA LEU A 182 -7.72 0.25 -1.25
C LEU A 182 -8.35 -0.92 -0.47
N LEU A 183 -7.74 -1.33 0.65
CA LEU A 183 -8.31 -2.37 1.53
C LEU A 183 -9.66 -1.95 2.13
N GLN A 184 -9.83 -0.69 2.52
CA GLN A 184 -11.11 -0.16 3.02
C GLN A 184 -12.21 -0.25 1.95
N ARG A 185 -11.89 0.10 0.69
CA ARG A 185 -12.83 -0.03 -0.44
C ARG A 185 -13.19 -1.49 -0.68
N PHE A 186 -12.20 -2.39 -0.67
CA PHE A 186 -12.45 -3.83 -0.76
C PHE A 186 -13.39 -4.30 0.35
N ALA A 187 -13.14 -3.95 1.61
CA ALA A 187 -13.99 -4.33 2.74
C ALA A 187 -15.42 -3.78 2.58
N ARG A 188 -15.59 -2.53 2.13
CA ARG A 188 -16.91 -1.96 1.83
C ARG A 188 -17.64 -2.75 0.75
N ILE A 189 -16.96 -3.11 -0.35
CA ILE A 189 -17.54 -3.92 -1.43
C ILE A 189 -17.90 -5.31 -0.89
N HIS A 190 -16.97 -6.00 -0.25
CA HIS A 190 -17.09 -7.40 0.15
C HIS A 190 -18.09 -7.61 1.29
N ASP A 191 -18.06 -6.76 2.32
CA ASP A 191 -18.82 -6.97 3.56
C ASP A 191 -20.18 -6.28 3.55
N VAL A 192 -20.35 -5.21 2.76
CA VAL A 192 -21.57 -4.40 2.76
C VAL A 192 -22.29 -4.46 1.41
N LEU A 193 -21.63 -4.01 0.33
CA LEU A 193 -22.32 -3.78 -0.94
C LEU A 193 -22.70 -5.08 -1.65
N LEU A 194 -21.76 -6.03 -1.73
CA LEU A 194 -21.96 -7.30 -2.42
C LEU A 194 -23.04 -8.18 -1.74
N PRO A 195 -23.06 -8.34 -0.40
CA PRO A 195 -24.15 -9.05 0.27
C PRO A 195 -25.50 -8.36 0.10
N ALA A 196 -25.56 -7.02 0.23
CA ALA A 196 -26.80 -6.26 0.03
C ALA A 196 -27.33 -6.39 -1.40
N TRP A 197 -26.45 -6.39 -2.39
CA TRP A 197 -26.82 -6.60 -3.79
C TRP A 197 -27.39 -8.01 -4.00
N ARG A 198 -26.73 -9.05 -3.46
CA ARG A 198 -27.23 -10.44 -3.57
C ARG A 198 -28.63 -10.57 -2.97
N GLN A 199 -28.86 -9.97 -1.81
CA GLN A 199 -30.17 -9.96 -1.16
C GLN A 199 -31.22 -9.26 -2.05
N ALA A 200 -30.91 -8.10 -2.60
CA ALA A 200 -31.82 -7.38 -3.49
C ALA A 200 -32.12 -8.17 -4.78
N ALA A 201 -31.11 -8.79 -5.38
CA ALA A 201 -31.25 -9.58 -6.60
C ALA A 201 -32.07 -10.87 -6.41
N LEU A 202 -31.88 -11.57 -5.29
CA LEU A 202 -32.67 -12.78 -4.97
C LEU A 202 -34.15 -12.47 -4.72
N VAL A 203 -34.46 -11.34 -4.10
CA VAL A 203 -35.84 -10.93 -3.84
C VAL A 203 -36.53 -10.45 -5.12
N ASP A 204 -35.81 -9.80 -6.03
CA ASP A 204 -36.33 -9.40 -7.35
C ASP A 204 -36.71 -10.62 -8.22
N GLN A 205 -35.99 -11.73 -8.10
CA GLN A 205 -36.35 -12.99 -8.75
C GLN A 205 -37.59 -13.65 -8.13
N ALA A 206 -37.85 -13.43 -6.84
CA ALA A 206 -38.96 -14.03 -6.10
C ALA A 206 -40.24 -13.18 -6.10
N ALA A 207 -40.11 -11.86 -6.22
CA ALA A 207 -41.21 -10.90 -6.24
C ALA A 207 -41.05 -9.98 -7.46
N ALA A 208 -42.03 -9.97 -8.37
CA ALA A 208 -42.06 -9.14 -9.57
C ALA A 208 -42.22 -7.63 -9.24
N GLY A 209 -41.27 -7.05 -8.51
CA GLY A 209 -41.38 -5.73 -7.89
C GLY A 209 -40.30 -4.75 -8.38
N ALA A 210 -40.69 -3.83 -9.27
CA ALA A 210 -39.82 -2.81 -9.88
C ALA A 210 -39.03 -1.94 -8.86
N ALA A 211 -39.51 -1.77 -7.64
CA ALA A 211 -38.81 -1.01 -6.59
C ALA A 211 -37.53 -1.72 -6.08
N LEU A 212 -37.49 -3.06 -6.12
CA LEU A 212 -36.36 -3.85 -5.63
C LEU A 212 -35.29 -4.03 -6.70
N ALA A 213 -35.67 -4.16 -7.97
CA ALA A 213 -34.78 -3.97 -9.12
C ALA A 213 -34.04 -2.62 -9.06
N GLY A 214 -34.75 -1.54 -8.70
CA GLY A 214 -34.14 -0.22 -8.48
C GLY A 214 -33.09 -0.21 -7.37
N LYS A 215 -33.31 -0.94 -6.27
CA LYS A 215 -32.34 -1.06 -5.16
C LYS A 215 -31.09 -1.85 -5.57
N ALA A 216 -31.24 -2.94 -6.31
CA ALA A 216 -30.11 -3.71 -6.83
C ALA A 216 -29.26 -2.89 -7.82
N ALA A 217 -29.90 -2.10 -8.70
CA ALA A 217 -29.22 -1.20 -9.62
C ALA A 217 -28.43 -0.10 -8.92
N THR A 218 -28.99 0.52 -7.86
CA THR A 218 -28.27 1.52 -7.05
C THR A 218 -27.06 0.92 -6.35
N LEU A 219 -27.19 -0.29 -5.79
CA LEU A 219 -26.06 -0.98 -5.14
C LEU A 219 -24.97 -1.36 -6.15
N HIS A 220 -25.35 -1.74 -7.37
CA HIS A 220 -24.42 -2.00 -8.47
C HIS A 220 -23.62 -0.74 -8.83
N ALA A 221 -24.30 0.40 -9.05
CA ALA A 221 -23.63 1.67 -9.36
C ALA A 221 -22.63 2.09 -8.26
N GLN A 222 -22.98 1.87 -6.99
CA GLN A 222 -22.06 2.11 -5.87
C GLN A 222 -20.83 1.20 -5.89
N ILE A 223 -20.97 -0.05 -6.34
CA ILE A 223 -19.83 -0.96 -6.50
C ILE A 223 -18.94 -0.48 -7.64
N ASP A 224 -19.53 -0.10 -8.79
CA ASP A 224 -18.77 0.45 -9.92
C ASP A 224 -18.02 1.73 -9.55
N ASP A 225 -18.63 2.64 -8.79
CA ASP A 225 -17.98 3.86 -8.29
C ASP A 225 -16.76 3.54 -7.40
N GLU A 226 -16.89 2.55 -6.51
CA GLU A 226 -15.79 2.09 -5.65
C GLU A 226 -14.66 1.43 -6.45
N VAL A 227 -15.00 0.66 -7.49
CA VAL A 227 -14.03 0.03 -8.38
C VAL A 227 -13.32 1.05 -9.27
N ALA A 228 -14.05 2.02 -9.84
CA ALA A 228 -13.48 3.11 -10.62
C ALA A 228 -12.52 3.95 -9.75
N ALA A 229 -12.90 4.22 -8.50
CA ALA A 229 -12.05 4.92 -7.54
C ALA A 229 -10.82 4.09 -7.12
N ALA A 230 -10.87 2.77 -7.20
CA ALA A 230 -9.71 1.89 -6.99
C ALA A 230 -8.79 1.87 -8.22
N GLN A 231 -9.35 1.85 -9.44
CA GLN A 231 -8.60 1.86 -10.70
C GLN A 231 -7.88 3.18 -10.97
N ALA A 232 -8.51 4.31 -10.65
CA ALA A 232 -7.92 5.65 -10.80
C ALA A 232 -6.65 5.88 -9.95
N ARG A 233 -6.28 4.92 -9.10
CA ARG A 233 -5.07 4.94 -8.28
C ARG A 233 -3.90 4.18 -8.88
N LEU A 234 -4.13 3.35 -9.90
CA LEU A 234 -3.04 2.71 -10.63
C LEU A 234 -2.35 3.77 -11.53
N PRO A 235 -1.01 3.82 -11.56
CA PRO A 235 -0.26 4.73 -12.43
C PRO A 235 -0.38 4.40 -13.92
#